data_AF-A0A1I7AFQ1-F1
#
_entry.id   AF-A0A1I7AFQ1-F1
#
_cell.length_a   1.000
_cell.length_b   1.000
_cell.length_c   1.000
_cell.angle_alpha   90.00
_cell.angle_beta   90.00
_cell.angle_gamma   90.00
#
_symmetry.space_group_name_H-M   'P 1'
#
loop_
_entity.id
_entity.type
_entity.pdbx_description
1 polymer ?
#
loop_
_entity_poly.entity_id
_entity_poly.type
_entity_poly.pdbx_seq_one_letter_code
_entity_poly.pdbx_strand_id
1 'polypeptide(L)'
;MDDTLHDQIDGIELTDDERARIDDQGDTLVVTLEEPLAYTHSKLDDGPRTLETLTLPKRVKGKHLKKMDQASGEIGKGLALVAAVAGVPAHAMDELGARDMDLCLVAIEPFLPKRRGTGRR
;
A
#
# COMPACT_ATOMS: atom_id res chain seq x y z
N MET A 1 -22.08 13.08 -10.91
CA MET A 1 -22.08 11.86 -10.09
C MET A 1 -20.67 11.29 -10.18
N ASP A 2 -19.75 11.75 -9.34
CA ASP A 2 -18.48 11.08 -9.01
C ASP A 2 -17.68 11.89 -7.97
N ASP A 3 -18.36 12.36 -6.92
CA ASP A 3 -17.72 13.18 -5.86
C ASP A 3 -17.53 12.41 -4.55
N THR A 4 -17.98 11.14 -4.51
CA THR A 4 -17.89 10.26 -3.32
C THR A 4 -16.56 9.54 -3.18
N LEU A 5 -15.63 9.68 -4.15
CA LEU A 5 -14.34 8.99 -4.13
C LEU A 5 -13.20 9.81 -3.52
N HIS A 6 -13.21 11.14 -3.64
CA HIS A 6 -12.24 12.03 -2.97
C HIS A 6 -12.38 11.97 -1.43
N ASP A 7 -13.60 11.80 -0.94
CA ASP A 7 -13.97 11.91 0.49
C ASP A 7 -13.40 10.79 1.39
N GLN A 8 -12.81 9.72 0.81
CA GLN A 8 -12.34 8.57 1.60
C GLN A 8 -10.95 8.75 2.22
N ILE A 9 -10.15 9.71 1.72
CA ILE A 9 -8.84 10.07 2.30
C ILE A 9 -8.99 11.25 3.28
N ASP A 10 -10.06 12.04 3.17
CA ASP A 10 -10.27 13.21 4.01
C ASP A 10 -10.54 12.87 5.49
N GLY A 11 -10.96 11.64 5.77
CA GLY A 11 -11.08 11.11 7.12
C GLY A 11 -9.77 10.58 7.74
N ILE A 12 -8.64 10.64 7.03
CA ILE A 12 -7.34 10.15 7.48
C ILE A 12 -6.51 11.32 8.00
N GLU A 13 -5.94 11.18 9.19
CA GLU A 13 -4.96 12.12 9.73
C GLU A 13 -3.64 11.96 8.96
N LEU A 14 -3.39 12.86 8.01
CA LEU A 14 -2.15 12.99 7.25
C LEU A 14 -1.59 14.40 7.44
N THR A 15 -0.28 14.51 7.49
CA THR A 15 0.40 15.80 7.33
C THR A 15 0.19 16.35 5.91
N ASP A 16 0.37 17.66 5.74
CA ASP A 16 0.24 18.31 4.42
C ASP A 16 1.24 17.71 3.40
N ASP A 17 2.45 17.38 3.86
CA ASP A 17 3.49 16.75 3.03
C ASP A 17 3.11 15.33 2.60
N GLU A 18 2.57 14.52 3.50
CA GLU A 18 2.08 13.17 3.19
C GLU A 18 0.89 13.21 2.23
N ARG A 19 -0.04 14.14 2.45
CA ARG A 19 -1.20 14.34 1.57
C ARG A 19 -0.77 14.77 0.17
N ALA A 20 0.23 15.65 0.05
CA ALA A 20 0.77 16.08 -1.24
C ALA A 20 1.44 14.94 -2.04
N ARG A 21 1.87 13.86 -1.36
CA ARG A 21 2.47 12.68 -1.99
C ARG A 21 1.46 11.65 -2.47
N ILE A 22 0.18 11.78 -2.11
CA ILE A 22 -0.89 10.86 -2.51
C ILE A 22 -1.72 11.52 -3.62
N ASP A 23 -1.77 10.88 -4.78
CA ASP A 23 -2.67 11.23 -5.86
C ASP A 23 -3.82 10.21 -5.94
N ASP A 24 -5.06 10.65 -5.71
CA ASP A 24 -6.24 9.81 -5.81
C ASP A 24 -6.80 9.81 -7.24
N GLN A 25 -6.59 8.69 -7.94
CA GLN A 25 -7.02 8.51 -9.33
C GLN A 25 -8.34 7.73 -9.46
N GLY A 26 -9.21 7.82 -8.44
CA GLY A 26 -10.53 7.19 -8.45
C GLY A 26 -10.50 5.76 -7.90
N ASP A 27 -10.02 4.79 -8.68
CA ASP A 27 -9.97 3.36 -8.30
C ASP A 27 -8.62 2.95 -7.66
N THR A 28 -7.62 3.82 -7.75
CA THR A 28 -6.24 3.60 -7.31
C THR A 28 -5.71 4.84 -6.62
N LEU A 29 -4.92 4.64 -5.58
CA LEU A 29 -4.06 5.67 -5.00
C LEU A 29 -2.66 5.54 -5.59
N VAL A 30 -2.06 6.65 -5.97
CA VAL A 30 -0.66 6.70 -6.39
C VAL A 30 0.13 7.42 -5.30
N VAL A 31 1.01 6.68 -4.63
CA VAL A 31 1.87 7.21 -3.57
C VAL A 31 3.24 7.49 -4.16
N THR A 32 3.65 8.75 -4.20
CA THR A 32 5.03 9.13 -4.57
C THR A 32 5.96 8.81 -3.42
N LEU A 33 7.06 8.10 -3.67
CA LEU A 33 8.04 7.69 -2.66
C LEU A 33 8.97 8.86 -2.28
N GLU A 34 9.44 8.89 -1.03
CA GLU A 34 10.45 9.87 -0.58
C GLU A 34 11.78 9.58 -1.27
N GLU A 35 12.11 8.29 -1.38
CA GLU A 35 13.30 7.79 -2.04
C GLU A 35 12.92 6.75 -3.11
N PRO A 36 13.48 6.81 -4.33
CA PRO A 36 13.20 5.82 -5.34
C PRO A 36 13.66 4.42 -4.91
N LEU A 37 12.75 3.46 -5.05
CA LEU A 37 12.98 2.06 -4.71
C LEU A 37 13.66 1.34 -5.88
N ALA A 38 14.89 0.89 -5.71
CA ALA A 38 15.60 0.09 -6.70
C ALA A 38 15.49 -1.41 -6.37
N TYR A 39 14.98 -2.22 -7.29
CA TYR A 39 14.86 -3.66 -7.08
C TYR A 39 14.97 -4.47 -8.38
N THR A 40 15.45 -5.71 -8.27
CA THR A 40 15.47 -6.66 -9.39
C THR A 40 14.23 -7.55 -9.33
N HIS A 41 13.34 -7.49 -10.33
CA HIS A 41 12.06 -8.19 -10.28
C HIS A 41 12.22 -9.72 -10.30
N SER A 42 13.18 -10.23 -11.07
CA SER A 42 13.51 -11.65 -11.12
C SER A 42 14.97 -11.86 -11.51
N LYS A 43 15.52 -13.06 -11.27
CA LYS A 43 16.88 -13.42 -11.72
C LYS A 43 17.05 -13.43 -13.24
N LEU A 44 15.95 -13.34 -13.99
CA LEU A 44 15.92 -13.35 -15.46
C LEU A 44 15.76 -11.93 -16.04
N ASP A 45 15.61 -10.90 -15.21
CA ASP A 45 15.52 -9.51 -15.66
C ASP A 45 16.90 -8.96 -16.04
N ASP A 46 16.91 -8.08 -17.05
CA ASP A 46 18.11 -7.44 -17.60
C ASP A 46 18.71 -6.33 -16.69
N GLY A 47 18.23 -6.16 -15.46
CA GLY A 47 18.77 -5.17 -14.52
C GLY A 47 17.82 -4.72 -13.42
N PRO A 48 18.29 -3.84 -12.51
CA PRO A 48 17.43 -3.24 -11.48
C PRO A 48 16.39 -2.32 -12.12
N ARG A 49 15.17 -2.38 -11.60
CA ARG A 49 14.08 -1.45 -11.87
C ARG A 49 14.02 -0.42 -10.76
N THR A 50 13.67 0.81 -11.11
CA THR A 50 13.45 1.88 -10.14
C THR A 50 11.97 2.23 -10.09
N LEU A 51 11.39 2.30 -8.89
CA LEU A 51 10.05 2.81 -8.66
C LEU A 51 10.14 4.14 -7.91
N GLU A 52 9.54 5.17 -8.46
CA GLU A 52 9.36 6.47 -7.78
C GLU A 52 7.96 6.57 -7.17
N THR A 53 7.05 5.69 -7.58
CA THR A 53 5.67 5.66 -7.12
C THR A 53 5.20 4.23 -6.85
N LEU A 54 4.28 4.07 -5.91
CA LEU A 54 3.52 2.85 -5.67
C LEU A 54 2.05 3.09 -6.03
N THR A 55 1.52 2.25 -6.90
CA THR A 55 0.09 2.26 -7.23
C THR A 55 -0.65 1.28 -6.34
N LEU A 56 -1.60 1.75 -5.54
CA LEU A 56 -2.38 0.97 -4.60
C LEU A 56 -3.85 0.91 -5.03
N PRO A 57 -4.32 -0.20 -5.63
CA PRO A 57 -5.73 -0.37 -5.93
C PRO A 57 -6.60 -0.37 -4.67
N LYS A 58 -7.62 0.49 -4.64
CA LYS A 58 -8.63 0.55 -3.57
C LYS A 58 -9.43 -0.75 -3.44
N ARG A 59 -9.48 -1.55 -4.50
CA ARG A 59 -10.13 -2.86 -4.48
C ARG A 59 -9.21 -3.96 -3.91
N VAL A 60 -9.11 -4.01 -2.58
CA VAL A 60 -8.37 -5.08 -1.88
C VAL A 60 -9.11 -6.41 -1.99
N LYS A 61 -8.47 -7.41 -2.62
CA LYS A 61 -9.05 -8.75 -2.86
C LYS A 61 -8.55 -9.74 -1.81
N GLY A 62 -9.31 -10.83 -1.60
CA GLY A 62 -8.94 -11.90 -0.65
C GLY A 62 -7.55 -12.52 -0.91
N LYS A 63 -7.04 -12.47 -2.15
CA LYS A 63 -5.66 -12.92 -2.45
C LYS A 63 -4.59 -12.05 -1.77
N HIS A 64 -4.84 -10.75 -1.57
CA HIS A 64 -3.93 -9.85 -0.86
C HIS A 64 -3.96 -10.13 0.64
N LEU A 65 -5.16 -10.34 1.20
CA LEU A 65 -5.33 -10.69 2.62
C LEU A 65 -4.67 -12.04 2.95
N LYS A 66 -4.76 -13.02 2.06
CA LYS A 66 -4.04 -14.30 2.22
C LYS A 66 -2.52 -14.12 2.23
N LYS A 67 -1.98 -13.18 1.45
CA LYS A 67 -0.53 -12.88 1.44
C LYS A 67 -0.10 -12.26 2.76
N MET A 68 -0.90 -11.33 3.29
CA MET A 68 -0.73 -10.77 4.63
C MET A 68 -0.74 -11.89 5.69
N ASP A 69 -1.75 -12.75 5.71
CA ASP A 69 -1.87 -13.83 6.73
C ASP A 69 -0.72 -14.84 6.71
N GLN A 70 -0.06 -15.02 5.55
CA GLN A 70 1.10 -15.90 5.41
C GLN A 70 2.39 -15.31 5.98
N ALA A 71 2.45 -14.00 6.20
CA ALA A 71 3.64 -13.33 6.70
C ALA A 71 3.71 -13.37 8.25
N SER A 72 4.94 -13.46 8.76
CA SER A 72 5.24 -13.45 10.19
C SER A 72 5.48 -12.03 10.70
N GLY A 73 4.99 -11.74 11.91
CA GLY A 73 5.16 -10.43 12.55
C GLY A 73 4.23 -9.35 11.98
N GLU A 74 4.00 -8.28 12.73
CA GLU A 74 3.09 -7.21 12.32
C GLU A 74 3.65 -6.40 11.15
N ILE A 75 4.93 -6.06 11.19
CA ILE A 75 5.63 -5.36 10.11
C ILE A 75 5.64 -6.20 8.83
N GLY A 76 5.97 -7.49 8.94
CA GLY A 76 5.97 -8.41 7.79
C GLY A 76 4.60 -8.55 7.14
N LYS A 77 3.52 -8.54 7.94
CA LYS A 77 2.13 -8.51 7.44
C LYS A 77 1.83 -7.24 6.65
N GLY A 78 2.23 -6.09 7.18
CA GLY A 78 2.10 -4.82 6.46
C GLY A 78 2.81 -4.87 5.11
N LEU A 79 4.09 -5.25 5.10
CA LEU A 79 4.91 -5.31 3.88
C LEU A 79 4.29 -6.27 2.85
N ALA A 80 3.85 -7.45 3.30
CA ALA A 80 3.20 -8.42 2.43
C ALA A 80 1.87 -7.93 1.85
N LEU A 81 1.10 -7.14 2.61
CA LEU A 81 -0.13 -6.52 2.13
C LEU A 81 0.18 -5.47 1.05
N VAL A 82 1.06 -4.51 1.36
CA VAL A 82 1.43 -3.43 0.43
C VAL A 82 2.05 -4.00 -0.85
N ALA A 83 3.00 -4.94 -0.75
CA ALA A 83 3.55 -5.67 -1.89
C ALA A 83 2.47 -6.29 -2.77
N ALA A 84 1.54 -7.03 -2.15
CA ALA A 84 0.50 -7.76 -2.87
C ALA A 84 -0.53 -6.83 -3.53
N VAL A 85 -0.84 -5.69 -2.90
CA VAL A 85 -1.74 -4.67 -3.44
C VAL A 85 -1.05 -3.92 -4.58
N ALA A 86 0.20 -3.48 -4.38
CA ALA A 86 0.98 -2.76 -5.38
C ALA A 86 1.42 -3.63 -6.58
N GLY A 87 1.32 -4.96 -6.47
CA GLY A 87 1.81 -5.87 -7.50
C GLY A 87 3.33 -5.92 -7.60
N VAL A 88 4.03 -5.54 -6.52
CA VAL A 88 5.48 -5.50 -6.44
C VAL A 88 5.97 -6.73 -5.66
N PRO A 89 7.10 -7.36 -6.03
CA PRO A 89 7.65 -8.49 -5.27
C PRO A 89 7.95 -8.11 -3.81
N ALA A 90 7.72 -9.05 -2.90
CA ALA A 90 7.92 -8.82 -1.46
C ALA A 90 9.35 -8.37 -1.12
N HIS A 91 10.37 -8.94 -1.78
CA HIS A 91 11.77 -8.57 -1.56
C HIS A 91 12.12 -7.15 -2.01
N ALA A 92 11.30 -6.54 -2.87
CA ALA A 92 11.48 -5.13 -3.21
C ALA A 92 11.02 -4.24 -2.05
N MET A 93 10.01 -4.66 -1.28
CA MET A 93 9.51 -3.88 -0.14
C MET A 93 10.51 -3.85 1.03
N ASP A 94 11.50 -4.73 1.06
CA ASP A 94 12.56 -4.70 2.08
C ASP A 94 13.43 -3.43 1.97
N GLU A 95 13.47 -2.82 0.78
CA GLU A 95 14.19 -1.56 0.51
C GLU A 95 13.30 -0.32 0.72
N LEU A 96 12.01 -0.49 1.07
CA LEU A 96 11.07 0.61 1.25
C LEU A 96 11.35 1.35 2.58
N GLY A 97 11.47 2.66 2.51
CA GLY A 97 11.63 3.51 3.70
C GLY A 97 10.46 3.36 4.68
N ALA A 98 10.74 3.45 5.98
CA ALA A 98 9.73 3.26 7.03
C ALA A 98 8.56 4.27 6.94
N ARG A 99 8.85 5.52 6.53
CA ARG A 99 7.82 6.56 6.33
C ARG A 99 6.91 6.25 5.14
N ASP A 100 7.50 5.79 4.05
CA ASP A 100 6.75 5.41 2.84
C ASP A 100 5.88 4.19 3.10
N MET A 101 6.40 3.25 3.89
CA MET A 101 5.66 2.08 4.33
C MET A 101 4.46 2.46 5.20
N ASP A 102 4.65 3.33 6.19
CA ASP A 102 3.57 3.83 7.05
C ASP A 102 2.51 4.57 6.24
N LEU A 103 2.92 5.49 5.37
CA LEU A 103 2.04 6.23 4.47
C LEU A 103 1.20 5.30 3.59
N CYS A 104 1.81 4.24 3.02
CA CYS A 104 1.09 3.26 2.22
C CYS A 104 0.06 2.47 3.02
N LEU A 105 0.37 2.11 4.28
CA LEU A 105 -0.56 1.40 5.16
C LEU A 105 -1.74 2.28 5.56
N VAL A 106 -1.45 3.52 5.96
CA VAL A 106 -2.46 4.52 6.32
C VAL A 106 -3.35 4.81 5.12
N ALA A 107 -2.78 5.00 3.93
CA ALA A 107 -3.53 5.26 2.70
C ALA A 107 -4.45 4.10 2.30
N ILE A 108 -4.04 2.83 2.49
CA ILE A 108 -4.84 1.67 2.10
C ILE A 108 -5.86 1.24 3.17
N GLU A 109 -5.68 1.65 4.44
CA GLU A 109 -6.51 1.24 5.58
C GLU A 109 -8.01 1.41 5.36
N PRO A 110 -8.53 2.54 4.82
CA PRO A 110 -9.98 2.74 4.63
C PRO A 110 -10.63 1.69 3.72
N PHE A 111 -9.83 1.07 2.86
CA PHE A 111 -10.25 0.10 1.86
C PHE A 111 -10.14 -1.35 2.34
N LEU A 112 -9.55 -1.56 3.53
CA LEU A 112 -9.50 -2.87 4.16
C LEU A 112 -10.87 -3.23 4.75
N PRO A 113 -11.23 -4.52 4.78
CA PRO A 113 -12.45 -4.95 5.43
C PRO A 113 -12.40 -4.54 6.91
N LYS A 114 -13.32 -3.66 7.32
CA LYS A 114 -13.49 -3.30 8.72
C LYS A 114 -13.66 -4.58 9.53
N ARG A 115 -12.87 -4.75 10.59
CA ARG A 115 -13.00 -5.90 11.50
C ARG A 115 -14.45 -5.95 11.97
N ARG A 116 -15.21 -6.93 11.48
CA ARG A 116 -16.52 -7.25 12.06
C ARG A 116 -16.22 -7.75 13.47
N GLY A 117 -16.42 -6.91 14.48
CA GLY A 117 -16.12 -7.24 15.87
C GLY A 117 -16.75 -8.58 16.24
N THR A 118 -15.93 -9.62 16.35
CA THR A 118 -16.34 -10.91 16.89
C THR A 118 -16.31 -10.81 18.41
N GLY A 119 -17.36 -10.23 19.01
CA GLY A 119 -17.42 -10.09 20.46
C GLY A 119 -18.58 -9.24 20.95
N ARG A 120 -19.82 -9.77 20.87
CA ARG A 120 -20.81 -9.55 21.93
C ARG A 120 -20.95 -10.90 22.63
N ARG A 121 -20.39 -11.01 23.83
CA ARG A 121 -20.87 -11.91 24.87
C ARG A 121 -20.96 -11.11 26.15
#